data_AF-A0A9E2CCQ0-F1
#
_entry.id   AF-A0A9E2CCQ0-F1
#
_cell.length_a   1.000
_cell.length_b   1.000
_cell.length_c   1.000
_cell.angle_alpha   90.00
_cell.angle_beta   90.00
_cell.angle_gamma   90.00
#
_symmetry.space_group_name_H-M   'P 1'
#
loop_
_entity.id
_entity.type
_entity.pdbx_description
1 polymer ?
#
loop_
_entity_poly.entity_id
_entity_poly.type
_entity_poly.pdbx_seq_one_letter_code
_entity_poly.pdbx_strand_id
1 'polypeptide(L)'
;MMRILILSSLIISIFMSPAIVAAQDVSNREIYNEITDLKVQVGKLETKMEEALKSVDNRIDDINNRIGDMMGLMHVIIAGMIALIGFILWDRRSAIAPVVRQAKELERDKAVVWEVLREYAKKEPRFAEVLRIAGVL
;
A
#
# COMPACT_ATOMS: atom_id res chain seq x y z
N MET A 1 -10.08 -48.06 -86.19
CA MET A 1 -9.29 -47.29 -85.20
C MET A 1 -10.14 -46.50 -84.22
N MET A 2 -11.11 -45.68 -84.64
CA MET A 2 -11.87 -44.78 -83.74
C MET A 2 -12.64 -45.49 -82.59
N ARG A 3 -13.18 -46.69 -82.82
CA ARG A 3 -13.88 -47.49 -81.79
C ARG A 3 -12.97 -48.00 -80.66
N ILE A 4 -11.72 -48.31 -80.98
CA ILE A 4 -10.74 -48.84 -80.01
C ILE A 4 -10.28 -47.72 -79.08
N LEU A 5 -10.11 -46.50 -79.60
CA LEU A 5 -9.73 -45.33 -78.81
C LEU A 5 -10.81 -44.94 -77.79
N ILE A 6 -12.08 -44.98 -78.17
CA ILE A 6 -13.22 -44.68 -77.28
C ILE A 6 -13.32 -45.73 -76.16
N LEU A 7 -13.14 -47.01 -76.49
CA LEU A 7 -13.15 -48.08 -75.48
C LEU A 7 -11.96 -47.95 -74.52
N SER A 8 -10.77 -47.59 -75.01
CA SER A 8 -9.61 -47.36 -74.13
C SER A 8 -9.80 -46.15 -73.20
N SER A 9 -10.41 -45.04 -73.66
CA SER A 9 -10.64 -43.89 -72.78
C SER A 9 -11.73 -44.17 -71.74
N LEU A 10 -12.76 -44.95 -72.11
CA LEU A 10 -13.80 -45.37 -71.18
C LEU A 10 -13.23 -46.24 -70.06
N ILE A 11 -12.35 -47.18 -70.40
CA ILE A 11 -11.65 -48.02 -69.41
C ILE A 11 -10.80 -47.15 -68.48
N ILE A 12 -10.04 -46.19 -69.02
CA ILE A 12 -9.24 -45.27 -68.20
C ILE A 12 -10.12 -44.44 -67.25
N SER A 13 -11.28 -43.96 -67.71
CA SER A 13 -12.19 -43.18 -66.86
C SER A 13 -12.80 -43.98 -65.69
N ILE A 14 -13.07 -45.27 -65.92
CA ILE A 14 -13.59 -46.20 -64.91
C ILE A 14 -12.52 -46.48 -63.86
N PHE A 15 -11.26 -46.66 -64.27
CA PHE A 15 -10.15 -46.91 -63.34
C PHE A 15 -9.66 -45.64 -62.61
N MET A 16 -9.79 -44.46 -63.20
CA MET A 16 -9.39 -43.19 -62.58
C MET A 16 -10.30 -42.78 -61.42
N SER A 17 -11.61 -43.11 -61.50
CA SER A 17 -12.62 -42.71 -60.52
C SER A 17 -12.38 -43.27 -59.09
N PRO A 18 -12.12 -44.57 -58.87
CA PRO A 18 -11.80 -45.10 -57.54
C PRO A 18 -10.46 -44.59 -56.98
N ALA A 19 -9.49 -44.30 -57.84
CA ALA A 19 -8.19 -43.75 -57.42
C ALA A 19 -8.32 -42.32 -56.85
N ILE A 20 -9.15 -41.47 -57.48
CA ILE A 20 -9.43 -40.11 -57.00
C ILE A 20 -10.17 -40.13 -55.65
N VAL A 21 -11.15 -41.02 -55.50
CA VAL A 21 -11.90 -41.16 -54.23
C VAL A 21 -11.01 -41.66 -53.10
N ALA A 22 -10.14 -42.64 -53.36
CA ALA A 22 -9.18 -43.12 -52.37
C ALA A 22 -8.16 -42.02 -51.96
N ALA A 23 -7.67 -41.24 -52.92
CA ALA A 23 -6.80 -40.09 -52.63
C ALA A 23 -7.52 -39.02 -51.78
N GLN A 24 -8.81 -38.75 -52.06
CA GLN A 24 -9.63 -37.82 -51.28
C GLN A 24 -9.91 -38.34 -49.86
N ASP A 25 -10.16 -39.64 -49.66
CA ASP A 25 -10.39 -40.23 -48.32
C ASP A 25 -9.13 -40.17 -47.45
N VAL A 26 -7.95 -40.42 -48.04
CA VAL A 26 -6.66 -40.26 -47.35
C VAL A 26 -6.45 -38.81 -46.92
N SER A 27 -6.73 -37.83 -47.81
CA SER A 27 -6.64 -36.40 -47.48
C SER A 27 -7.62 -35.99 -46.38
N ASN A 28 -8.87 -36.46 -46.42
CA ASN A 28 -9.86 -36.17 -45.39
C ASN A 28 -9.43 -36.74 -44.02
N ARG A 29 -8.87 -37.95 -43.98
CA ARG A 29 -8.35 -38.56 -42.74
C ARG A 29 -7.20 -37.76 -42.14
N GLU A 30 -6.31 -37.25 -42.96
CA GLU A 30 -5.20 -36.39 -42.53
C GLU A 30 -5.74 -35.10 -41.88
N ILE A 31 -6.72 -34.45 -42.50
CA ILE A 31 -7.40 -33.27 -41.95
C ILE A 31 -8.07 -33.58 -40.60
N TYR A 32 -8.76 -34.72 -40.46
CA TYR A 32 -9.38 -35.11 -39.19
C TYR A 32 -8.35 -35.35 -38.08
N ASN A 33 -7.21 -35.95 -38.41
CA ASN A 33 -6.13 -36.16 -37.47
C ASN A 33 -5.51 -34.83 -37.02
N GLU A 34 -5.28 -33.91 -37.95
CA GLU A 34 -4.76 -32.57 -37.66
C GLU A 34 -5.73 -31.77 -36.77
N ILE A 35 -7.03 -31.80 -37.06
CA ILE A 35 -8.06 -31.16 -36.21
C ILE A 35 -8.08 -31.79 -34.81
N THR A 36 -7.92 -33.10 -34.72
CA THR A 36 -7.92 -33.81 -33.43
C THR A 36 -6.68 -33.43 -32.61
N ASP A 37 -5.51 -33.38 -33.25
CA ASP A 37 -4.27 -32.96 -32.61
C ASP A 37 -4.35 -31.49 -32.17
N LEU A 38 -4.87 -30.60 -33.03
CA LEU A 38 -5.13 -29.20 -32.69
C LEU A 38 -6.06 -29.06 -31.49
N LYS A 39 -7.16 -29.83 -31.41
CA LYS A 39 -8.05 -29.83 -30.24
C LYS A 39 -7.32 -30.24 -28.96
N VAL A 40 -6.45 -31.24 -29.05
CA VAL A 40 -5.62 -31.66 -27.90
C VAL A 40 -4.63 -30.58 -27.50
N GLN A 41 -3.97 -29.93 -28.48
CA GLN A 41 -3.05 -28.82 -28.22
C GLN A 41 -3.77 -27.63 -27.57
N VAL A 42 -4.95 -27.26 -28.08
CA VAL A 42 -5.80 -26.20 -27.51
C VAL A 42 -6.19 -26.55 -26.07
N GLY A 43 -6.66 -27.77 -25.82
CA GLY A 43 -7.00 -28.20 -24.46
C GLY A 43 -5.80 -28.15 -23.50
N LYS A 44 -4.61 -28.55 -23.95
CA LYS A 44 -3.37 -28.42 -23.15
C LYS A 44 -2.98 -26.96 -22.91
N LEU A 45 -3.26 -26.07 -23.86
CA LEU A 45 -3.01 -24.64 -23.69
C LEU A 45 -3.98 -24.02 -22.70
N GLU A 46 -5.25 -24.39 -22.76
CA GLU A 46 -6.28 -23.96 -21.80
C GLU A 46 -5.89 -24.37 -20.37
N THR A 47 -5.49 -25.63 -20.14
CA THR A 47 -5.06 -26.06 -18.81
C THR A 47 -3.83 -25.30 -18.32
N LYS A 48 -2.83 -25.07 -19.19
CA LYS A 48 -1.66 -24.27 -18.83
C LYS A 48 -2.01 -22.82 -18.53
N MET A 49 -3.00 -22.27 -19.23
CA MET A 49 -3.48 -20.92 -19.00
C MET A 49 -4.19 -20.83 -17.65
N GLU A 50 -5.04 -21.79 -17.30
CA GLU A 50 -5.68 -21.87 -15.98
C GLU A 50 -4.65 -21.99 -14.85
N GLU A 51 -3.63 -22.84 -15.00
CA GLU A 51 -2.54 -22.97 -14.04
C GLU A 51 -1.75 -21.67 -13.89
N ALA A 52 -1.45 -20.99 -15.01
CA ALA A 52 -0.75 -19.72 -15.01
C ALA A 52 -1.58 -18.62 -14.32
N LEU A 53 -2.88 -18.53 -14.62
CA LEU A 53 -3.80 -17.58 -13.99
C LEU A 53 -3.88 -17.83 -12.49
N LYS A 54 -4.06 -19.09 -12.06
CA LYS A 54 -4.06 -19.45 -10.64
C LYS A 54 -2.74 -19.09 -9.95
N SER A 55 -1.60 -19.30 -10.63
CA SER A 55 -0.31 -18.88 -10.10
C SER A 55 -0.19 -17.36 -9.97
N VAL A 56 -0.80 -16.60 -10.87
CA VAL A 56 -0.83 -15.13 -10.80
C VAL A 56 -1.72 -14.68 -9.64
N ASP A 57 -2.92 -15.25 -9.50
CA ASP A 57 -3.84 -14.93 -8.40
C ASP A 57 -3.17 -15.14 -7.04
N ASN A 58 -2.52 -16.30 -6.83
CA ASN A 58 -1.79 -16.58 -5.59
C ASN A 58 -0.69 -15.54 -5.30
N ARG A 59 -0.01 -15.04 -6.33
CA ARG A 59 1.04 -14.01 -6.17
C ARG A 59 0.43 -12.65 -5.86
N ILE A 60 -0.71 -12.32 -6.47
CA ILE A 60 -1.46 -11.09 -6.18
C ILE A 60 -1.92 -11.11 -4.72
N ASP A 61 -2.43 -12.25 -4.24
CA ASP A 61 -2.87 -12.40 -2.85
C ASP A 61 -1.69 -12.24 -1.85
N ASP A 62 -0.53 -12.84 -2.14
CA ASP A 62 0.68 -12.65 -1.31
C ASP A 62 1.11 -11.17 -1.28
N ILE A 63 1.06 -10.48 -2.42
CA ILE A 63 1.37 -9.05 -2.51
C ILE A 63 0.36 -8.23 -1.70
N ASN A 64 -0.94 -8.51 -1.82
CA ASN A 64 -1.98 -7.81 -1.08
C ASN A 64 -1.80 -7.96 0.44
N ASN A 65 -1.46 -9.18 0.90
CA ASN A 65 -1.18 -9.42 2.31
C ASN A 65 0.03 -8.60 2.79
N ARG A 66 1.14 -8.61 2.03
CA ARG A 66 2.33 -7.81 2.36
C ARG A 66 2.05 -6.31 2.37
N ILE A 67 1.25 -5.82 1.43
CA ILE A 67 0.81 -4.42 1.40
C ILE A 67 -0.03 -4.11 2.64
N GLY A 68 -0.94 -5.00 3.03
CA GLY A 68 -1.72 -4.92 4.26
C GLY A 68 -0.83 -4.79 5.50
N ASP A 69 0.19 -5.65 5.62
CA ASP A 69 1.15 -5.62 6.72
C ASP A 69 1.95 -4.31 6.76
N MET A 70 2.43 -3.85 5.59
CA MET A 70 3.15 -2.57 5.47
C MET A 70 2.27 -1.38 5.85
N MET A 71 1.01 -1.37 5.40
CA MET A 71 0.04 -0.37 5.82
C MET A 71 -0.18 -0.45 7.33
N GLY A 72 -0.33 -1.64 7.91
CA GLY A 72 -0.46 -1.84 9.35
C GLY A 72 0.70 -1.21 10.13
N LEU A 73 1.94 -1.48 9.72
CA LEU A 73 3.13 -0.88 10.33
C LEU A 73 3.13 0.66 10.23
N MET A 74 2.73 1.20 9.07
CA MET A 74 2.61 2.66 8.89
C MET A 74 1.59 3.26 9.85
N HIS A 75 0.43 2.62 10.03
CA HIS A 75 -0.58 3.06 10.99
C HIS A 75 -0.06 3.01 12.43
N VAL A 76 0.70 1.97 12.80
CA VAL A 76 1.32 1.87 14.12
C VAL A 76 2.31 3.01 14.37
N ILE A 77 3.14 3.34 13.37
CA ILE A 77 4.09 4.46 13.48
C ILE A 77 3.35 5.78 13.65
N ILE A 78 2.34 6.06 12.82
CA ILE A 78 1.56 7.30 12.90
C ILE A 78 0.83 7.40 14.24
N ALA A 79 0.18 6.32 14.69
CA ALA A 79 -0.49 6.28 15.98
C ALA A 79 0.51 6.49 17.13
N GLY A 80 1.70 5.88 17.04
CA GLY A 80 2.80 6.09 17.98
C GLY A 80 3.26 7.56 18.03
N MET A 81 3.42 8.21 16.88
CA MET A 81 3.78 9.64 16.81
C MET A 81 2.72 10.53 17.47
N ILE A 82 1.44 10.30 17.17
CA ILE A 82 0.33 11.06 17.77
C ILE A 82 0.28 10.82 19.28
N ALA A 83 0.46 9.58 19.72
CA ALA A 83 0.51 9.23 21.14
C ALA A 83 1.68 9.92 21.86
N LEU A 84 2.87 9.97 21.25
CA LEU A 84 4.03 10.67 21.79
C LEU A 84 3.80 12.18 21.88
N ILE A 85 3.23 12.81 20.85
CA ILE A 85 2.88 14.24 20.89
C ILE A 85 1.87 14.50 22.01
N GLY A 86 0.83 13.68 22.11
CA GLY A 86 -0.14 13.76 23.20
C GLY A 86 0.51 13.61 24.57
N PHE A 87 1.41 12.64 24.72
CA PHE A 87 2.16 12.40 25.96
C PHE A 87 3.05 13.59 26.32
N ILE A 88 3.81 14.15 25.38
CA ILE A 88 4.67 15.31 25.61
C ILE A 88 3.85 16.54 26.01
N LEU A 89 2.71 16.78 25.36
CA LEU A 89 1.82 17.89 25.72
C LEU A 89 1.23 17.73 27.12
N TRP A 90 0.92 16.49 27.51
CA TRP A 90 0.47 16.16 28.86
C TRP A 90 1.57 16.34 29.91
N ASP A 91 2.77 15.84 29.61
CA ASP A 91 3.95 15.95 30.48
C ASP A 91 4.33 17.41 30.76
N ARG A 92 4.36 18.25 29.71
CA ARG A 92 4.66 19.68 29.87
C ARG A 92 3.69 20.40 30.80
N ARG A 93 2.39 20.08 30.76
CA ARG A 93 1.41 20.66 31.71
C ARG A 93 1.66 20.21 33.14
N SER A 94 2.13 18.99 33.33
CA SER A 94 2.41 18.43 34.67
C SER A 94 3.71 18.98 35.25
N ALA A 95 4.77 19.13 34.44
CA ALA A 95 6.09 19.58 34.89
C ALA A 95 6.17 21.11 35.15
N ILE A 96 5.41 21.93 34.42
CA ILE A 96 5.43 23.39 34.58
C ILE A 96 4.54 23.87 35.75
N ALA A 97 3.58 23.05 36.18
CA ALA A 97 2.67 23.36 37.28
C ALA A 97 3.37 23.78 38.60
N PRO A 98 4.42 23.08 39.10
CA PRO A 98 5.11 23.50 40.33
C PRO A 98 5.96 24.76 40.13
N VAL A 99 6.58 24.95 38.95
CA VAL A 99 7.42 26.11 38.64
C VAL A 99 6.58 27.39 38.59
N VAL A 100 5.40 27.33 37.97
CA VAL A 100 4.47 28.46 37.92
C VAL A 100 3.91 28.80 39.31
N ARG A 101 3.68 27.80 40.17
CA ARG A 101 3.25 28.04 41.56
C ARG A 101 4.33 28.74 42.37
N GLN A 102 5.57 28.25 42.31
CA GLN A 102 6.71 28.87 43.00
C GLN A 102 6.97 30.29 42.49
N ALA A 103 6.88 30.53 41.19
CA ALA A 103 7.00 31.88 40.63
C ALA A 103 5.93 32.83 41.20
N LYS A 104 4.68 32.37 41.33
CA LYS A 104 3.57 33.15 41.87
C LYS A 104 3.69 33.41 43.38
N GLU A 105 4.21 32.45 44.14
CA GLU A 105 4.49 32.61 45.57
C GLU A 105 5.62 33.63 45.78
N LEU A 106 6.71 33.53 45.02
CA LEU A 106 7.81 34.49 45.06
C LEU A 106 7.38 35.92 44.68
N GLU A 107 6.48 36.08 43.72
CA GLU A 107 5.91 37.40 43.39
C GLU A 107 5.07 37.98 44.54
N ARG A 108 4.27 37.14 45.23
CA ARG A 108 3.48 37.56 46.39
C ARG A 108 4.34 37.95 47.58
N ASP A 109 5.33 37.12 47.91
CA ASP A 109 6.23 37.38 49.02
C ASP A 109 7.03 38.66 48.78
N LYS A 110 7.51 38.88 47.55
CA LYS A 110 8.12 40.15 47.16
C LYS A 110 7.15 41.33 47.36
N ALA A 111 5.90 41.22 46.92
CA ALA A 111 4.92 42.30 47.06
C ALA A 111 4.63 42.65 48.53
N VAL A 112 4.46 41.64 49.39
CA VAL A 112 4.24 41.83 50.84
C VAL A 112 5.46 42.47 51.48
N VAL A 113 6.66 41.97 51.17
CA VAL A 113 7.91 42.56 51.68
C VAL A 113 8.02 44.03 51.24
N TRP A 114 7.71 44.36 49.98
CA TRP A 114 7.73 45.75 49.52
C TRP A 114 6.72 46.64 50.25
N GLU A 115 5.53 46.14 50.54
CA GLU A 115 4.51 46.88 51.29
C GLU A 115 4.96 47.16 52.72
N VAL A 116 5.49 46.14 53.41
CA VAL A 116 6.03 46.28 54.78
C VAL A 116 7.20 47.26 54.82
N LEU A 117 8.14 47.14 53.86
CA LEU A 117 9.29 48.06 53.76
C LEU A 117 8.83 49.50 53.48
N ARG A 118 7.81 49.69 52.63
CA ARG A 118 7.23 51.00 52.35
C ARG A 118 6.53 51.59 53.56
N GLU A 119 5.78 50.79 54.32
CA GLU A 119 5.13 51.25 55.55
C GLU A 119 6.17 51.62 56.63
N TYR A 120 7.23 50.83 56.75
CA TYR A 120 8.33 51.10 57.68
C TYR A 120 9.09 52.38 57.30
N ALA A 121 9.34 52.61 56.01
CA ALA A 121 9.97 53.82 55.51
C ALA A 121 9.17 55.10 55.81
N LYS A 122 7.83 55.02 55.88
CA LYS A 122 7.01 56.17 56.29
C LYS A 122 7.19 56.52 57.78
N LYS A 123 7.60 55.56 58.60
CA LYS A 123 7.80 55.73 60.05
C LYS A 123 9.24 56.18 60.38
N GLU A 124 10.23 55.81 59.58
CA GLU A 124 11.66 56.09 59.82
C GLU A 124 12.31 56.91 58.67
N PRO A 125 12.66 58.19 58.88
CA PRO A 125 13.16 59.09 57.82
C PRO A 125 14.48 58.64 57.19
N ARG A 126 15.39 58.04 57.98
CA ARG A 126 16.69 57.54 57.48
C ARG A 126 16.53 56.31 56.58
N PHE A 127 15.49 55.51 56.81
CA PHE A 127 15.21 54.32 56.00
C PHE A 127 14.59 54.68 54.64
N ALA A 128 13.75 55.72 54.60
CA ALA A 128 13.21 56.26 53.35
C ALA A 128 14.31 56.74 52.38
N GLU A 129 15.37 57.36 52.92
CA GLU A 129 16.50 57.82 52.11
C GLU A 129 17.28 56.65 51.49
N VAL A 130 17.47 55.56 52.23
CA VAL A 130 18.12 54.33 51.74
C VAL A 130 17.31 53.68 50.62
N LEU A 131 15.99 53.60 50.75
CA LEU A 131 15.12 53.05 49.69
C LEU A 131 15.11 53.92 48.41
N ARG A 132 15.19 55.24 48.56
CA ARG A 132 15.28 56.19 47.43
C ARG A 132 16.60 56.06 46.68
N ILE A 133 17.72 55.86 47.39
CA ILE A 133 19.04 55.62 46.78
C ILE A 133 19.07 54.28 46.03
N ALA A 134 18.38 53.26 46.57
CA ALA A 134 18.26 51.96 45.93
C ALA A 134 17.36 51.95 44.67
N GLY A 135 16.68 53.05 44.36
CA GLY A 135 15.86 53.23 43.15
C GLY A 135 14.51 52.51 43.17
N VAL A 136 14.00 52.15 44.36
CA VAL A 136 12.75 51.38 44.53
C VAL A 136 11.58 52.25 45.01
N LEU A 137 11.80 53.56 45.18
CA LEU A 137 10.85 54.55 45.70
C LEU A 137 10.90 55.84 44.89
#